data_AF-A0A6A4I7X5-F1
#
_entry.id   AF-A0A6A4I7X5-F1
#
_cell.length_a   1.000
_cell.length_b   1.000
_cell.length_c   1.000
_cell.angle_alpha   90.00
_cell.angle_beta   90.00
_cell.angle_gamma   90.00
#
_symmetry.space_group_name_H-M   'P 1'
#
loop_
_entity.id
_entity.type
_entity.pdbx_description
1 polymer ?
#
loop_
_entity_poly.entity_id
_entity_poly.type
_entity_poly.pdbx_seq_one_letter_code
_entity_poly.pdbx_strand_id
1 'polypeptide(L)'
;MFNLVSYLETALPEPGSNATQGLTDDQKKCYKLIRSAELEALKRYSASEGPAQQKAKEDVVCARVAGGLVIHLHAKRTILGSQPVCQLTKEIATGSKSEVVYGIGKNQVGKQSYPHLPSNHPSRPSFDTLETMMADDMNQSGDDYRPARKKTLARDGYRCMVTGIFNEHSVFNNTELQSLVDAHTAIAEIQTCHILNQSTSQKLGEETDHSARISHAGSVFAILKLFGLEDLVEKLMKKNGVHGLDNLLSLCESLHTCFDKQKLWFDQTDKPNTYKVELAYPHHRKRVQFLQSGSGVYGVYG
;
A
#
# COMPACT_ATOMS: atom_id res chain seq x y z
N MET A 1 -6.69 -1.58 7.61
CA MET A 1 -6.24 -0.42 8.42
C MET A 1 -6.50 -0.76 9.88
N PHE A 2 -5.45 -0.86 10.69
CA PHE A 2 -5.53 -1.32 12.08
C PHE A 2 -5.78 -0.11 13.00
N ASN A 3 -6.92 -0.07 13.68
CA ASN A 3 -7.26 1.00 14.62
C ASN A 3 -6.56 0.73 15.97
N LEU A 4 -5.57 1.55 16.32
CA LEU A 4 -4.77 1.43 17.54
C LEU A 4 -5.60 1.42 18.83
N VAL A 5 -6.76 2.10 18.85
CA VAL A 5 -7.67 2.13 20.01
C VAL A 5 -8.26 0.74 20.29
N SER A 6 -8.63 0.00 19.24
CA SER A 6 -9.20 -1.34 19.35
C SER A 6 -8.23 -2.34 20.00
N TYR A 7 -6.93 -2.14 19.83
CA TYR A 7 -5.91 -3.02 20.38
C TYR A 7 -5.66 -2.84 21.86
N LEU A 8 -6.18 -1.82 22.54
CA LEU A 8 -6.10 -1.71 23.99
C LEU A 8 -7.27 -2.40 24.70
N GLU A 9 -8.40 -2.51 24.02
CA GLU A 9 -9.61 -3.10 24.57
C GLU A 9 -9.74 -4.59 24.22
N THR A 10 -9.13 -5.04 23.12
CA THR A 10 -9.25 -6.42 22.64
C THR A 10 -8.07 -7.28 23.09
N ALA A 11 -8.29 -8.16 24.07
CA ALA A 11 -7.30 -9.15 24.50
C ALA A 11 -7.04 -10.21 23.41
N LEU A 12 -5.82 -10.78 23.38
CA LEU A 12 -5.56 -11.94 22.53
C LEU A 12 -6.45 -13.14 22.95
N PRO A 13 -6.97 -13.93 21.99
CA PRO A 13 -7.69 -15.15 22.30
C PRO A 13 -6.88 -16.13 23.16
N GLU A 14 -7.56 -16.85 24.05
CA GLU A 14 -6.90 -17.86 24.88
C GLU A 14 -6.33 -19.02 24.04
N PRO A 15 -5.17 -19.60 24.42
CA PRO A 15 -4.63 -20.78 23.76
C PRO A 15 -5.62 -21.96 23.80
N GLY A 16 -5.91 -22.55 22.64
CA GLY A 16 -6.90 -23.62 22.49
C GLY A 16 -8.30 -23.15 22.11
N SER A 17 -8.55 -21.84 22.10
CA SER A 17 -9.78 -21.27 21.52
C SER A 17 -9.91 -21.59 20.03
N ASN A 18 -11.11 -21.44 19.47
CA ASN A 18 -11.39 -21.62 18.04
C ASN A 18 -10.41 -20.83 17.14
N ALA A 19 -9.98 -19.64 17.57
CA ALA A 19 -9.03 -18.81 16.82
C ALA A 19 -7.61 -19.39 16.77
N THR A 20 -7.25 -20.31 17.67
CA THR A 20 -5.89 -20.86 17.83
C THR A 20 -5.83 -22.37 17.65
N GLN A 21 -6.98 -23.06 17.56
CA GLN A 21 -7.05 -24.52 17.46
C GLN A 21 -6.29 -25.08 16.24
N GLY A 22 -6.32 -24.36 15.11
CA GLY A 22 -5.66 -24.77 13.87
C GLY A 22 -4.14 -24.61 13.85
N LEU A 23 -3.56 -23.86 14.81
CA LEU A 23 -2.13 -23.59 14.84
C LEU A 23 -1.32 -24.89 14.98
N THR A 24 -0.19 -24.97 14.26
CA THR A 24 0.81 -26.03 14.45
C THR A 24 1.44 -25.96 15.85
N ASP A 25 2.12 -27.01 16.29
CA ASP A 25 2.70 -27.05 17.64
C ASP A 25 3.75 -25.95 17.87
N ASP A 26 4.59 -25.66 16.86
CA ASP A 26 5.54 -24.56 16.92
C ASP A 26 4.83 -23.21 17.01
N GLN A 27 3.76 -23.02 16.23
CA GLN A 27 2.94 -21.79 16.28
C GLN A 27 2.23 -21.65 17.62
N LYS A 28 1.74 -22.74 18.21
CA LYS A 28 1.14 -22.74 19.56
C LYS A 28 2.15 -22.37 20.63
N LYS A 29 3.37 -22.91 20.55
CA LYS A 29 4.47 -22.57 21.46
C LYS A 29 4.84 -21.09 21.35
N CYS A 30 4.99 -20.58 20.13
CA CYS A 30 5.22 -19.17 19.85
C CYS A 30 4.08 -18.28 20.39
N TYR A 31 2.82 -18.65 20.13
CA TYR A 31 1.66 -17.89 20.58
C TYR A 31 1.58 -17.81 22.11
N LYS A 32 1.95 -18.87 22.83
CA LYS A 32 2.06 -18.85 24.31
C LYS A 32 3.10 -17.84 24.80
N LEU A 33 4.24 -17.70 24.11
CA LEU A 33 5.25 -16.68 24.44
C LEU A 33 4.68 -15.26 24.26
N ILE A 34 3.98 -15.02 23.15
CA ILE A 34 3.32 -13.73 22.89
C ILE A 34 2.30 -13.41 23.98
N ARG A 35 1.46 -14.39 24.36
CA ARG A 35 0.46 -14.22 25.42
C ARG A 35 1.11 -13.91 26.76
N SER A 36 2.22 -14.57 27.09
CA SER A 36 2.99 -14.28 28.30
C SER A 36 3.52 -12.83 28.29
N ALA A 37 4.06 -12.36 27.16
CA ALA A 37 4.54 -10.99 27.01
C ALA A 37 3.39 -9.96 27.15
N GLU A 38 2.21 -10.23 26.57
CA GLU A 38 1.04 -9.37 26.74
C GLU A 38 0.63 -9.25 28.21
N LEU A 39 0.56 -10.38 28.94
CA LEU A 39 0.18 -10.39 30.35
C LEU A 39 1.21 -9.66 31.23
N GLU A 40 2.50 -9.81 30.93
CA GLU A 40 3.57 -9.08 31.59
C GLU A 40 3.44 -7.56 31.36
N ALA A 41 3.20 -7.14 30.12
CA ALA A 41 2.98 -5.74 29.77
C ALA A 41 1.73 -5.15 30.44
N LEU A 42 0.63 -5.91 30.49
CA LEU A 42 -0.60 -5.52 31.20
C LEU A 42 -0.35 -5.34 32.70
N LYS A 43 0.40 -6.26 33.32
CA LYS A 43 0.78 -6.14 34.74
C LYS A 43 1.60 -4.85 34.99
N ARG A 44 2.56 -4.55 34.11
CA ARG A 44 3.34 -3.29 34.19
C ARG A 44 2.46 -2.06 33.97
N TYR A 45 1.53 -2.12 33.03
CA TYR A 45 0.59 -1.02 32.73
C TYR A 45 -0.29 -0.66 33.93
N SER A 46 -0.82 -1.68 34.63
CA SER A 46 -1.64 -1.45 35.84
C SER A 46 -0.84 -1.00 37.06
N ALA A 47 0.47 -1.28 37.11
CA ALA A 47 1.33 -0.99 38.27
C ALA A 47 2.18 0.28 38.13
N SER A 48 2.16 0.94 36.97
CA SER A 48 3.01 2.10 36.67
C SER A 48 2.20 3.36 36.43
N GLU A 49 2.82 4.52 36.59
CA GLU A 49 2.25 5.83 36.24
C GLU A 49 3.17 6.59 35.26
N GLY A 50 2.62 7.60 34.59
CA GLY A 50 3.39 8.51 33.74
C GLY A 50 4.09 7.83 32.56
N PRO A 51 5.37 8.16 32.25
CA PRO A 51 6.09 7.62 31.09
C PRO A 51 6.22 6.09 31.09
N ALA A 52 6.34 5.47 32.27
CA ALA A 52 6.46 4.02 32.40
C ALA A 52 5.14 3.32 32.00
N GLN A 53 4.00 3.91 32.39
CA GLN A 53 2.68 3.43 31.98
C GLN A 53 2.48 3.53 30.47
N GLN A 54 2.89 4.63 29.85
CA GLN A 54 2.80 4.82 28.41
C GLN A 54 3.65 3.78 27.64
N LYS A 55 4.86 3.50 28.11
CA LYS A 55 5.70 2.43 27.53
C LYS A 55 5.03 1.05 27.66
N ALA A 56 4.49 0.73 28.83
CA ALA A 56 3.79 -0.54 29.04
C ALA A 56 2.54 -0.67 28.15
N LYS A 57 1.82 0.44 27.94
CA LYS A 57 0.69 0.53 27.00
C LYS A 57 1.12 0.21 25.56
N GLU A 58 2.24 0.77 25.11
CA GLU A 58 2.83 0.47 23.80
C GLU A 58 3.23 -1.01 23.67
N ASP A 59 3.85 -1.57 24.71
CA ASP A 59 4.23 -2.99 24.75
C ASP A 59 3.00 -3.93 24.64
N VAL A 60 1.88 -3.59 25.29
CA VAL A 60 0.60 -4.33 25.17
C VAL A 60 0.12 -4.33 23.72
N VAL A 61 0.09 -3.16 23.08
CA VAL A 61 -0.32 -3.04 21.67
C VAL A 61 0.61 -3.86 20.78
N CYS A 62 1.92 -3.79 21.01
CA CYS A 62 2.90 -4.54 20.22
C CYS A 62 2.71 -6.05 20.35
N ALA A 63 2.51 -6.57 21.57
CA ALA A 63 2.25 -7.99 21.79
C ALA A 63 0.96 -8.44 21.09
N ARG A 64 -0.10 -7.63 21.15
CA ARG A 64 -1.38 -7.95 20.48
C ARG A 64 -1.27 -7.93 18.97
N VAL A 65 -0.52 -6.98 18.40
CA VAL A 65 -0.23 -6.95 16.96
C VAL A 65 0.53 -8.21 16.53
N ALA A 66 1.55 -8.60 17.28
CA ALA A 66 2.31 -9.83 17.00
C ALA A 66 1.41 -11.09 17.07
N GLY A 67 0.58 -11.22 18.10
CA GLY A 67 -0.35 -12.36 18.24
C GLY A 67 -1.41 -12.39 17.15
N GLY A 68 -1.96 -11.24 16.79
CA GLY A 68 -2.89 -11.10 15.68
C GLY A 68 -2.29 -11.51 14.34
N LEU A 69 -1.01 -11.19 14.09
CA LEU A 69 -0.30 -11.61 12.88
C LEU A 69 -0.14 -13.13 12.80
N VAL A 70 0.22 -13.81 13.89
CA VAL A 70 0.32 -15.28 13.90
C VAL A 70 -1.02 -15.92 13.53
N ILE A 71 -2.12 -15.48 14.15
CA ILE A 71 -3.47 -15.98 13.86
C ILE A 71 -3.85 -15.69 12.40
N HIS A 72 -3.67 -14.45 11.95
CA HIS A 72 -4.11 -14.02 10.62
C HIS A 72 -3.35 -14.71 9.50
N LEU A 73 -2.01 -14.77 9.60
CA LEU A 73 -1.17 -15.43 8.60
C LEU A 73 -1.47 -16.94 8.54
N HIS A 74 -1.69 -17.58 9.69
CA HIS A 74 -2.10 -18.98 9.72
C HIS A 74 -3.46 -19.19 9.03
N ALA A 75 -4.46 -18.35 9.33
CA ALA A 75 -5.79 -18.44 8.73
C ALA A 75 -5.76 -18.24 7.20
N LYS A 76 -4.80 -17.45 6.70
CA LYS A 76 -4.62 -17.15 5.27
C LYS A 76 -3.59 -18.04 4.57
N ARG A 77 -3.09 -19.10 5.22
CA ARG A 77 -2.04 -19.97 4.65
C ARG A 77 -2.40 -20.68 3.35
N THR A 78 -3.69 -20.87 3.07
CA THR A 78 -4.15 -21.45 1.78
C THR A 78 -3.92 -20.50 0.61
N ILE A 79 -3.83 -19.19 0.88
CA ILE A 79 -3.61 -18.14 -0.12
C ILE A 79 -2.15 -17.68 -0.10
N LEU A 80 -1.59 -17.45 1.09
CA LEU A 80 -0.24 -16.89 1.28
C LEU A 80 0.87 -17.94 1.43
N GLY A 81 0.52 -19.23 1.49
CA GLY A 81 1.42 -20.30 1.91
C GLY A 81 1.68 -20.32 3.43
N SER A 82 2.36 -21.36 3.90
CA SER A 82 2.75 -21.51 5.31
C SER A 82 4.02 -20.74 5.68
N GLN A 83 4.80 -20.33 4.69
CA GLN A 83 6.13 -19.76 4.89
C GLN A 83 6.14 -18.46 5.73
N PRO A 84 5.22 -17.49 5.54
CA PRO A 84 5.23 -16.25 6.34
C PRO A 84 5.01 -16.48 7.84
N VAL A 85 4.04 -17.32 8.20
CA VAL A 85 3.76 -17.63 9.61
C VAL A 85 4.91 -18.47 10.22
N CYS A 86 5.55 -19.35 9.44
CA CYS A 86 6.71 -20.11 9.89
C CYS A 86 7.93 -19.21 10.18
N GLN A 87 8.19 -18.21 9.33
CA GLN A 87 9.27 -17.25 9.58
C GLN A 87 9.01 -16.42 10.85
N LEU A 88 7.80 -15.86 10.99
CA LEU A 88 7.41 -15.12 12.19
C LEU A 88 7.53 -15.98 13.46
N THR A 89 7.11 -17.25 13.38
CA THR A 89 7.21 -18.21 14.48
C THR A 89 8.67 -18.46 14.86
N LYS A 90 9.57 -18.62 13.88
CA LYS A 90 11.01 -18.80 14.11
C LYS A 90 11.63 -17.56 14.74
N GLU A 91 11.33 -16.37 14.22
CA GLU A 91 11.84 -15.09 14.75
C GLU A 91 11.49 -14.93 16.25
N ILE A 92 10.22 -15.18 16.60
CA ILE A 92 9.78 -15.15 18.01
C ILE A 92 10.46 -16.25 18.82
N ALA A 93 10.60 -17.46 18.29
CA ALA A 93 11.20 -18.58 19.00
C ALA A 93 12.71 -18.42 19.25
N THR A 94 13.43 -17.64 18.45
CA THR A 94 14.84 -17.32 18.70
C THR A 94 15.05 -16.40 19.90
N GLY A 95 14.01 -15.66 20.30
CA GLY A 95 14.00 -14.82 21.50
C GLY A 95 13.33 -15.53 22.67
N SER A 96 14.07 -15.79 23.75
CA SER A 96 13.45 -16.27 24.99
C SER A 96 12.78 -15.16 25.82
N LYS A 97 12.71 -13.93 25.29
CA LYS A 97 12.32 -12.75 26.06
C LYS A 97 11.22 -11.92 25.37
N SER A 98 10.39 -11.28 26.19
CA SER A 98 9.26 -10.46 25.77
C SER A 98 9.65 -9.30 24.84
N GLU A 99 10.90 -8.82 24.90
CA GLU A 99 11.39 -7.73 24.05
C GLU A 99 11.35 -8.08 22.55
N VAL A 100 11.56 -9.36 22.17
CA VAL A 100 11.46 -9.77 20.76
C VAL A 100 10.03 -9.65 20.26
N VAL A 101 9.05 -10.02 21.09
CA VAL A 101 7.62 -9.87 20.78
C VAL A 101 7.26 -8.40 20.61
N TYR A 102 7.71 -7.52 21.51
CA TYR A 102 7.44 -6.08 21.42
C TYR A 102 8.10 -5.46 20.18
N GLY A 103 9.33 -5.86 19.85
CA GLY A 103 10.04 -5.40 18.65
C GLY A 103 9.29 -5.72 17.37
N ILE A 104 8.80 -6.96 17.24
CA ILE A 104 7.99 -7.39 16.10
C ILE A 104 6.71 -6.56 15.98
N GLY A 105 6.00 -6.33 17.08
CA GLY A 105 4.80 -5.49 17.08
C GLY A 105 5.09 -4.04 16.69
N LYS A 106 6.17 -3.45 17.24
CA LYS A 106 6.58 -2.07 17.00
C LYS A 106 6.92 -1.82 15.53
N ASN A 107 7.58 -2.76 14.88
CA ASN A 107 7.91 -2.72 13.45
C ASN A 107 6.68 -2.63 12.54
N GLN A 108 5.49 -2.98 13.05
CA GLN A 108 4.24 -2.94 12.32
C GLN A 108 3.39 -1.72 12.69
N VAL A 109 3.43 -1.27 13.95
CA VAL A 109 2.73 -0.06 14.41
C VAL A 109 3.36 1.21 13.84
N GLY A 110 4.70 1.29 13.78
CA GLY A 110 5.43 2.48 13.31
C GLY A 110 5.32 2.79 11.80
N LYS A 111 4.51 2.03 11.05
CA LYS A 111 4.26 2.24 9.62
C LYS A 111 3.06 3.17 9.34
N GLN A 112 2.40 3.72 10.36
CA GLN A 112 1.36 4.73 10.18
C GLN A 112 2.00 6.14 10.14
N SER A 113 1.95 6.80 8.97
CA SER A 113 2.53 8.13 8.75
C SER A 113 1.95 9.20 9.66
N TYR A 114 2.82 10.01 10.26
CA TYR A 114 2.47 11.26 10.94
C TYR A 114 2.20 12.39 9.92
N PRO A 115 1.42 13.44 10.29
CA PRO A 115 1.18 14.59 9.42
C PRO A 115 2.47 15.39 9.20
N HIS A 116 2.74 15.77 7.95
CA HIS A 116 3.92 16.55 7.56
C HIS A 116 3.81 18.03 7.99
N LEU A 117 4.94 18.63 8.39
CA LEU A 117 5.09 20.07 8.64
C LEU A 117 4.90 20.91 7.36
N PRO A 118 4.49 22.19 7.49
CA PRO A 118 4.29 23.08 6.34
C PRO A 118 5.62 23.38 5.61
N SER A 119 5.56 23.33 4.28
CA SER A 119 6.68 23.60 3.37
C SER A 119 6.49 24.98 2.74
N ASN A 120 7.52 25.83 2.82
CA ASN A 120 7.60 27.08 2.06
C ASN A 120 8.06 26.77 0.64
N HIS A 121 7.13 26.73 -0.32
CA HIS A 121 7.47 26.59 -1.73
C HIS A 121 7.08 27.88 -2.48
N PRO A 122 7.98 28.47 -3.30
CA PRO A 122 7.62 29.59 -4.15
C PRO A 122 6.45 29.22 -5.07
N SER A 123 5.58 30.19 -5.33
CA SER A 123 4.39 30.05 -6.16
C SER A 123 4.75 29.51 -7.54
N ARG A 124 4.00 28.50 -7.98
CA ARG A 124 4.17 27.88 -9.30
C ARG A 124 3.85 28.91 -10.40
N PRO A 125 4.64 29.00 -11.48
CA PRO A 125 4.29 29.82 -12.63
C PRO A 125 2.98 29.34 -13.27
N SER A 126 2.17 30.29 -13.78
CA SER A 126 1.03 30.00 -14.65
C SER A 126 1.55 29.48 -15.99
N PHE A 127 0.90 28.47 -16.57
CA PHE A 127 1.23 27.98 -17.91
C PHE A 127 0.29 28.58 -18.93
N ASP A 128 0.83 29.00 -20.08
CA ASP A 128 0.07 29.62 -21.17
C ASP A 128 -0.61 28.57 -22.07
N THR A 129 -0.13 27.32 -22.09
CA THR A 129 -0.70 26.22 -22.88
C THR A 129 -0.66 24.88 -22.13
N LEU A 130 -1.55 23.95 -22.49
CA LEU A 130 -1.56 22.57 -22.00
C LEU A 130 -0.27 21.83 -22.43
N GLU A 131 0.20 22.06 -23.65
CA GLU A 131 1.43 21.45 -24.15
C GLU A 131 2.65 21.84 -23.30
N THR A 132 2.79 23.12 -22.94
CA THR A 132 3.88 23.58 -22.07
C THR A 132 3.78 23.02 -20.66
N MET A 133 2.56 22.91 -20.12
CA MET A 133 2.31 22.29 -18.82
C MET A 133 2.69 20.80 -18.81
N MET A 134 2.30 20.05 -19.85
CA MET A 134 2.63 18.63 -20.01
C MET A 134 4.15 18.44 -20.17
N ALA A 135 4.80 19.25 -20.99
CA ALA A 135 6.24 19.20 -21.20
C ALA A 135 7.01 19.49 -19.89
N ASP A 136 6.63 20.52 -19.14
CA ASP A 136 7.24 20.85 -17.85
C ASP A 136 7.06 19.71 -16.85
N ASP A 137 5.84 19.21 -16.69
CA ASP A 137 5.55 18.12 -15.75
C ASP A 137 6.32 16.84 -16.12
N MET A 138 6.43 16.51 -17.41
CA MET A 138 7.21 15.36 -17.90
C MET A 138 8.72 15.48 -17.65
N ASN A 139 9.24 16.71 -17.60
CA ASN A 139 10.67 17.00 -17.40
C ASN A 139 11.12 17.03 -15.93
N GLN A 140 10.22 16.98 -14.95
CA GLN A 140 10.58 16.99 -13.52
C GLN A 140 11.44 15.75 -13.12
N SER A 141 12.18 15.77 -12.01
CA SER A 141 12.92 14.56 -11.57
C SER A 141 11.95 13.46 -11.14
N GLY A 142 12.19 12.18 -11.47
CA GLY A 142 11.28 11.07 -11.11
C GLY A 142 11.53 10.48 -9.72
N ASP A 143 12.29 11.19 -8.89
CA ASP A 143 12.95 10.61 -7.71
C ASP A 143 12.02 10.49 -6.50
N ASP A 144 10.89 11.19 -6.52
CA ASP A 144 9.90 11.21 -5.45
C ASP A 144 8.47 11.09 -6.02
N TYR A 145 7.53 10.71 -5.15
CA TYR A 145 6.13 10.53 -5.49
C TYR A 145 5.49 11.78 -6.08
N ARG A 146 5.81 12.97 -5.57
CA ARG A 146 5.19 14.24 -6.01
C ARG A 146 5.47 14.54 -7.49
N PRO A 147 6.72 14.58 -7.96
CA PRO A 147 7.01 14.67 -9.39
C PRO A 147 6.43 13.51 -10.21
N ALA A 148 6.51 12.28 -9.71
CA ALA A 148 6.02 11.11 -10.43
C ALA A 148 4.50 11.17 -10.65
N ARG A 149 3.74 11.69 -9.69
CA ARG A 149 2.31 11.99 -9.81
C ARG A 149 2.04 12.98 -10.94
N LYS A 150 2.77 14.09 -11.00
CA LYS A 150 2.60 15.09 -12.06
C LYS A 150 2.89 14.51 -13.45
N LYS A 151 3.97 13.74 -13.59
CA LYS A 151 4.29 13.01 -14.83
C LYS A 151 3.19 12.02 -15.21
N THR A 152 2.65 11.29 -14.24
CA THR A 152 1.57 10.33 -14.47
C THR A 152 0.31 11.03 -14.97
N LEU A 153 -0.06 12.16 -14.35
CA LEU A 153 -1.18 12.97 -14.83
C LEU A 153 -0.92 13.52 -16.23
N ALA A 154 0.26 14.08 -16.51
CA ALA A 154 0.63 14.57 -17.83
C ALA A 154 0.57 13.46 -18.90
N ARG A 155 1.12 12.27 -18.61
CA ARG A 155 1.03 11.08 -19.49
C ARG A 155 -0.42 10.76 -19.86
N ASP A 156 -1.33 10.87 -18.89
CA ASP A 156 -2.74 10.50 -19.05
C ASP A 156 -3.63 11.69 -19.44
N GLY A 157 -3.05 12.82 -19.87
CA GLY A 157 -3.81 13.99 -20.31
C GLY A 157 -4.61 14.65 -19.18
N TYR A 158 -4.10 14.56 -17.95
CA TYR A 158 -4.72 15.01 -16.70
C TYR A 158 -6.09 14.38 -16.44
N ARG A 159 -6.30 13.12 -16.84
CA ARG A 159 -7.55 12.39 -16.64
C ARG A 159 -7.33 11.13 -15.82
N CYS A 160 -8.41 10.60 -15.27
CA CYS A 160 -8.46 9.22 -14.85
C CYS A 160 -8.33 8.32 -16.09
N MET A 161 -7.34 7.44 -16.12
CA MET A 161 -7.14 6.51 -17.24
C MET A 161 -8.29 5.53 -17.48
N VAL A 162 -9.19 5.37 -16.50
CA VAL A 162 -10.39 4.52 -16.59
C VAL A 162 -11.63 5.35 -16.90
N THR A 163 -11.94 6.43 -16.17
CA THR A 163 -13.21 7.12 -16.41
C THR A 163 -13.13 8.25 -17.43
N GLY A 164 -11.92 8.71 -17.78
CA GLY A 164 -11.71 9.90 -18.60
C GLY A 164 -12.00 11.22 -17.86
N ILE A 165 -12.45 11.17 -16.60
CA ILE A 165 -12.73 12.34 -15.76
C ILE A 165 -11.46 13.15 -15.57
N PHE A 166 -11.56 14.47 -15.75
CA PHE A 166 -10.41 15.37 -15.58
C PHE A 166 -10.04 15.60 -14.13
N ASN A 167 -8.74 15.83 -13.88
CA ASN A 167 -8.26 16.29 -12.60
C ASN A 167 -8.71 17.73 -12.34
N GLU A 168 -9.51 17.88 -11.29
CA GLU A 168 -10.06 19.16 -10.84
C GLU A 168 -8.96 20.23 -10.67
N HIS A 169 -7.88 19.90 -9.98
CA HIS A 169 -6.80 20.86 -9.73
C HIS A 169 -6.09 21.28 -11.02
N SER A 170 -5.87 20.38 -11.97
CA SER A 170 -5.29 20.72 -13.27
C SER A 170 -6.20 21.63 -14.09
N VAL A 171 -7.51 21.37 -14.08
CA VAL A 171 -8.49 22.22 -14.75
C VAL A 171 -8.47 23.63 -14.16
N PHE A 172 -8.55 23.79 -12.84
CA PHE A 172 -8.57 25.14 -12.24
C PHE A 172 -7.30 25.97 -12.49
N ASN A 173 -6.16 25.34 -12.77
CA ASN A 173 -4.88 26.03 -12.97
C ASN A 173 -4.46 26.15 -14.44
N ASN A 174 -5.26 25.66 -15.40
CA ASN A 174 -4.92 25.72 -16.81
C ASN A 174 -6.17 26.09 -17.65
N THR A 175 -6.13 27.26 -18.28
CA THR A 175 -7.26 27.82 -19.05
C THR A 175 -7.61 27.00 -20.29
N GLU A 176 -6.65 26.31 -20.90
CA GLU A 176 -6.89 25.42 -22.03
C GLU A 176 -7.65 24.16 -21.57
N LEU A 177 -7.27 23.55 -20.44
CA LEU A 177 -8.04 22.47 -19.82
C LEU A 177 -9.46 22.92 -19.43
N GLN A 178 -9.63 24.13 -18.91
CA GLN A 178 -10.96 24.69 -18.64
C GLN A 178 -11.80 24.78 -19.90
N SER A 179 -11.18 25.15 -21.03
CA SER A 179 -11.87 25.25 -22.32
C SER A 179 -12.26 23.89 -22.91
N LEU A 180 -11.59 22.81 -22.49
CA LEU A 180 -11.91 21.43 -22.88
C LEU A 180 -13.00 20.79 -22.01
N VAL A 181 -13.35 21.39 -20.87
CA VAL A 181 -14.36 20.91 -19.94
C VAL A 181 -15.65 21.70 -20.17
N ASP A 182 -16.69 21.04 -20.67
CA ASP A 182 -18.02 21.64 -20.78
C ASP A 182 -18.85 21.45 -19.49
N ALA A 183 -20.08 21.99 -19.48
CA ALA A 183 -20.98 21.87 -18.34
C ALA A 183 -21.41 20.42 -18.00
N HIS A 184 -21.13 19.46 -18.88
CA HIS A 184 -21.47 18.05 -18.71
C HIS A 184 -20.23 17.18 -18.42
N THR A 185 -19.04 17.76 -18.50
CA THR A 185 -17.78 17.07 -18.27
C THR A 185 -17.51 16.99 -16.77
N ALA A 186 -17.47 15.77 -16.25
CA ALA A 186 -17.13 15.56 -14.85
C ALA A 186 -15.65 15.88 -14.59
N ILE A 187 -15.41 16.55 -13.47
CA ILE A 187 -14.08 16.78 -12.87
C ILE A 187 -14.05 16.13 -11.49
N ALA A 188 -12.90 15.60 -11.09
CA ALA A 188 -12.71 15.03 -9.76
C ALA A 188 -11.25 15.09 -9.35
N GLU A 189 -10.96 14.86 -8.07
CA GLU A 189 -9.59 14.64 -7.66
C GLU A 189 -9.09 13.30 -8.22
N ILE A 190 -7.93 13.35 -8.87
CA ILE A 190 -7.27 12.18 -9.47
C ILE A 190 -6.02 11.88 -8.65
N GLN A 191 -5.97 10.65 -8.17
CA GLN A 191 -4.89 10.12 -7.37
C GLN A 191 -3.98 9.26 -8.23
N THR A 192 -2.70 9.20 -7.85
CA THR A 192 -1.72 8.34 -8.48
C THR A 192 -1.51 7.13 -7.60
N CYS A 193 -1.75 5.93 -8.12
CA CYS A 193 -1.57 4.69 -7.38
C CYS A 193 -0.41 3.89 -7.94
N HIS A 194 0.34 3.24 -7.05
CA HIS A 194 1.36 2.28 -7.42
C HIS A 194 0.70 0.92 -7.71
N ILE A 195 1.05 0.29 -8.84
CA ILE A 195 0.65 -1.10 -9.11
C ILE A 195 1.30 -2.01 -8.07
N LEU A 196 2.60 -1.84 -7.87
CA LEU A 196 3.38 -2.47 -6.81
C LEU A 196 3.77 -1.41 -5.79
N ASN A 197 3.12 -1.45 -4.64
CA ASN A 197 3.21 -0.44 -3.59
C ASN A 197 4.66 -0.17 -3.17
N GLN A 198 4.99 1.11 -2.95
CA GLN A 198 6.27 1.57 -2.43
C GLN A 198 6.70 0.87 -1.14
N SER A 199 5.76 0.63 -0.22
CA SER A 199 6.02 -0.07 1.04
C SER A 199 6.46 -1.53 0.85
N THR A 200 6.17 -2.11 -0.32
CA THR A 200 6.58 -3.45 -0.72
C THR A 200 7.93 -3.44 -1.45
N SER A 201 8.43 -2.29 -1.90
CA SER A 201 9.52 -2.20 -2.87
C SER A 201 10.70 -1.32 -2.44
N GLN A 202 10.47 -0.26 -1.67
CA GLN A 202 11.54 0.63 -1.19
C GLN A 202 11.96 0.30 0.24
N LYS A 203 13.13 -0.34 0.36
CA LYS A 203 14.24 -0.01 1.29
C LYS A 203 15.22 -1.19 1.37
N LEU A 204 16.02 -1.36 0.32
CA LEU A 204 17.22 -2.22 0.35
C LEU A 204 18.53 -1.42 0.49
N GLY A 205 18.50 -0.08 0.54
CA GLY A 205 19.70 0.75 0.34
C GLY A 205 20.14 1.71 1.45
N GLU A 206 19.37 1.95 2.52
CA GLU A 206 19.74 2.93 3.56
C GLU A 206 19.76 2.32 4.97
N GLU A 207 20.97 2.27 5.56
CA GLU A 207 21.48 1.41 6.64
C GLU A 207 20.83 1.42 8.04
N THR A 208 19.66 2.02 8.28
CA THR A 208 19.29 2.32 9.67
C THR A 208 18.16 1.50 10.33
N ASP A 209 17.42 0.62 9.64
CA ASP A 209 16.55 -0.38 10.32
C ASP A 209 16.02 -1.48 9.36
N HIS A 210 16.86 -2.48 9.06
CA HIS A 210 16.82 -3.21 7.77
C HIS A 210 16.14 -4.59 7.72
N SER A 211 16.00 -5.35 8.82
CA SER A 211 15.72 -6.79 8.67
C SER A 211 14.28 -7.13 8.22
N ALA A 212 13.26 -6.45 8.75
CA ALA A 212 11.86 -6.80 8.51
C ALA A 212 11.32 -6.31 7.15
N ARG A 213 11.84 -5.19 6.64
CA ARG A 213 11.42 -4.61 5.34
C ARG A 213 12.06 -5.33 4.15
N ILE A 214 13.32 -5.73 4.31
CA ILE A 214 14.03 -6.56 3.32
C ILE A 214 13.35 -7.93 3.17
N SER A 215 12.81 -8.50 4.25
CA SER A 215 12.10 -9.79 4.20
C SER A 215 10.79 -9.73 3.39
N HIS A 216 9.95 -8.71 3.60
CA HIS A 216 8.67 -8.58 2.85
C HIS A 216 8.87 -8.16 1.40
N ALA A 217 9.73 -7.19 1.13
CA ALA A 217 10.08 -6.83 -0.25
C ALA A 217 10.73 -8.03 -0.95
N GLY A 218 11.63 -8.72 -0.26
CA GLY A 218 12.21 -9.98 -0.71
C GLY A 218 11.15 -11.04 -1.03
N SER A 219 10.08 -11.14 -0.24
CA SER A 219 9.00 -12.10 -0.51
C SER A 219 8.18 -11.78 -1.76
N VAL A 220 7.80 -10.53 -2.00
CA VAL A 220 7.03 -10.15 -3.19
C VAL A 220 7.89 -10.22 -4.44
N PHE A 221 9.14 -9.76 -4.38
CA PHE A 221 10.05 -9.91 -5.51
C PHE A 221 10.44 -11.37 -5.77
N ALA A 222 10.58 -12.21 -4.73
CA ALA A 222 10.76 -13.64 -4.92
C ALA A 222 9.54 -14.26 -5.61
N ILE A 223 8.31 -13.89 -5.20
CA ILE A 223 7.08 -14.34 -5.86
C ILE A 223 7.07 -13.90 -7.33
N LEU A 224 7.38 -12.64 -7.63
CA LEU A 224 7.43 -12.14 -9.01
C LEU A 224 8.48 -12.89 -9.86
N LYS A 225 9.67 -13.17 -9.31
CA LYS A 225 10.68 -14.00 -9.98
C LYS A 225 10.18 -15.43 -10.21
N LEU A 226 9.51 -16.05 -9.23
CA LEU A 226 8.91 -17.37 -9.42
C LEU A 226 7.87 -17.42 -10.54
N PHE A 227 7.24 -16.29 -10.88
CA PHE A 227 6.34 -16.16 -12.02
C PHE A 227 7.04 -15.79 -13.34
N GLY A 228 8.37 -15.74 -13.38
CA GLY A 228 9.13 -15.38 -14.59
C GLY A 228 9.11 -13.88 -14.91
N LEU A 229 8.95 -13.02 -13.89
CA LEU A 229 8.90 -11.56 -14.03
C LEU A 229 10.20 -10.89 -13.55
N GLU A 230 11.36 -11.52 -13.77
CA GLU A 230 12.68 -11.02 -13.37
C GLU A 230 12.95 -9.61 -13.89
N ASP A 231 12.67 -9.36 -15.17
CA ASP A 231 12.88 -8.05 -15.80
C ASP A 231 12.10 -6.93 -15.10
N LEU A 232 10.87 -7.24 -14.66
CA LEU A 232 10.04 -6.31 -13.90
C LEU A 232 10.66 -6.05 -12.52
N VAL A 233 11.13 -7.09 -11.83
CA VAL A 233 11.81 -6.94 -10.54
C VAL A 233 13.05 -6.08 -10.67
N GLU A 234 13.89 -6.34 -11.68
CA GLU A 234 15.09 -5.53 -11.94
C GLU A 234 14.73 -4.08 -12.24
N LYS A 235 13.67 -3.84 -13.03
CA LYS A 235 13.19 -2.49 -13.33
C LYS A 235 12.75 -1.75 -12.08
N LEU A 236 12.00 -2.39 -11.19
CA LEU A 236 11.53 -1.81 -9.93
C LEU A 236 12.66 -1.57 -8.93
N MET A 237 13.70 -2.41 -8.95
CA MET A 237 14.90 -2.30 -8.10
C MET A 237 15.84 -1.17 -8.50
N LYS A 238 15.75 -0.67 -9.74
CA LYS A 238 16.55 0.49 -10.17
C LYS A 238 16.20 1.72 -9.33
N LYS A 239 17.14 2.65 -9.23
CA LYS A 239 16.88 3.97 -8.63
C LYS A 239 15.63 4.57 -9.30
N ASN A 240 14.64 4.93 -8.50
CA ASN A 240 13.33 5.45 -8.91
C ASN A 240 12.38 4.46 -9.63
N GLY A 241 12.73 3.17 -9.75
CA GLY A 241 11.92 2.17 -10.47
C GLY A 241 10.50 2.06 -9.91
N VAL A 242 10.36 2.20 -8.61
CA VAL A 242 9.06 2.22 -7.91
C VAL A 242 8.20 3.42 -8.30
N HIS A 243 8.81 4.58 -8.54
CA HIS A 243 8.14 5.79 -9.03
C HIS A 243 8.13 5.88 -10.57
N GLY A 244 8.56 4.81 -11.25
CA GLY A 244 8.49 4.71 -12.70
C GLY A 244 7.04 4.80 -13.16
N LEU A 245 6.81 5.50 -14.28
CA LEU A 245 5.47 5.72 -14.81
C LEU A 245 4.72 4.42 -15.10
N ASP A 246 5.43 3.41 -15.53
CA ASP A 246 4.96 2.05 -15.78
C ASP A 246 4.51 1.29 -14.52
N ASN A 247 4.83 1.78 -13.32
CA ASN A 247 4.30 1.30 -12.05
C ASN A 247 3.21 2.22 -11.48
N LEU A 248 2.77 3.25 -12.23
CA LEU A 248 1.83 4.26 -11.76
C LEU A 248 0.57 4.34 -12.63
N LEU A 249 -0.59 4.39 -11.97
CA LEU A 249 -1.90 4.60 -12.60
C LEU A 249 -2.51 5.91 -12.12
N SER A 250 -3.30 6.58 -12.97
CA SER A 250 -4.12 7.75 -12.62
C SER A 250 -5.58 7.34 -12.41
N LEU A 251 -6.03 7.31 -11.16
CA LEU A 251 -7.38 6.84 -10.81
C LEU A 251 -8.12 7.93 -10.04
N CYS A 252 -9.42 8.09 -10.30
CA CYS A 252 -10.26 8.85 -9.38
C CYS A 252 -10.34 8.12 -8.02
N GLU A 253 -10.65 8.85 -6.95
CA GLU A 253 -10.58 8.35 -5.57
C GLU A 253 -11.35 7.02 -5.35
N SER A 254 -12.54 6.88 -5.95
CA SER A 254 -13.36 5.68 -5.81
C SER A 254 -12.71 4.45 -6.48
N LEU A 255 -12.11 4.61 -7.65
CA LEU A 255 -11.40 3.53 -8.34
C LEU A 255 -10.07 3.21 -7.68
N HIS A 256 -9.33 4.22 -7.20
CA HIS A 256 -8.11 4.00 -6.42
C HIS A 256 -8.41 3.17 -5.18
N THR A 257 -9.46 3.53 -4.44
CA THR A 257 -9.91 2.75 -3.28
C THR A 257 -10.28 1.31 -3.65
N CYS A 258 -10.88 1.09 -4.82
CA CYS A 258 -11.19 -0.25 -5.29
C CYS A 258 -9.92 -1.04 -5.64
N PHE A 259 -8.96 -0.40 -6.30
CA PHE A 259 -7.67 -1.00 -6.66
C PHE A 259 -6.87 -1.41 -5.42
N ASP A 260 -6.72 -0.51 -4.45
CA ASP A 260 -6.03 -0.78 -3.18
C ASP A 260 -6.65 -1.94 -2.38
N LYS A 261 -7.98 -2.08 -2.48
CA LYS A 261 -8.73 -3.16 -1.82
C LYS A 261 -8.80 -4.44 -2.66
N GLN A 262 -8.08 -4.52 -3.78
CA GLN A 262 -8.11 -5.63 -4.73
C GLN A 262 -9.53 -5.94 -5.23
N LYS A 263 -10.37 -4.92 -5.31
CA LYS A 263 -11.74 -4.97 -5.87
C LYS A 263 -11.80 -4.54 -7.32
N LEU A 264 -10.69 -4.04 -7.86
CA LEU A 264 -10.51 -3.68 -9.26
C LEU A 264 -9.17 -4.25 -9.72
N TRP A 265 -9.14 -4.84 -10.91
CA TRP A 265 -7.89 -5.24 -11.57
C TRP A 265 -7.99 -5.04 -13.09
N PHE A 266 -6.83 -5.15 -13.74
CA PHE A 266 -6.69 -4.97 -15.18
C PHE A 266 -6.21 -6.29 -15.78
N ASP A 267 -7.05 -6.93 -16.59
CA ASP A 267 -6.69 -8.13 -17.34
C ASP A 267 -6.13 -7.73 -18.71
N GLN A 268 -5.01 -8.35 -19.09
CA GLN A 268 -4.42 -8.15 -20.41
C GLN A 268 -5.37 -8.66 -21.50
N THR A 269 -5.39 -7.96 -22.65
CA THR A 269 -6.06 -8.41 -23.86
C THR A 269 -5.05 -8.85 -24.93
N ASP A 270 -5.55 -9.35 -26.06
CA ASP A 270 -4.78 -9.66 -27.26
C ASP A 270 -4.16 -8.41 -27.91
N LYS A 271 -4.66 -7.22 -27.58
CA LYS A 271 -4.17 -5.95 -28.12
C LYS A 271 -3.14 -5.30 -27.18
N PRO A 272 -1.98 -4.88 -27.71
CA PRO A 272 -1.00 -4.12 -26.93
C PRO A 272 -1.63 -2.89 -26.27
N ASN A 273 -1.20 -2.61 -25.03
CA ASN A 273 -1.66 -1.47 -24.21
C ASN A 273 -3.18 -1.40 -24.01
N THR A 274 -3.88 -2.51 -24.18
CA THR A 274 -5.32 -2.61 -24.00
C THR A 274 -5.60 -3.60 -22.88
N TYR A 275 -6.38 -3.13 -21.90
CA TYR A 275 -6.71 -3.89 -20.71
C TYR A 275 -8.22 -3.93 -20.52
N LYS A 276 -8.71 -5.07 -20.05
CA LYS A 276 -10.07 -5.22 -19.57
C LYS A 276 -10.09 -4.84 -18.10
N VAL A 277 -10.90 -3.85 -17.74
CA VAL A 277 -11.10 -3.49 -16.33
C VAL A 277 -12.15 -4.41 -15.74
N GLU A 278 -11.78 -5.10 -14.67
CA GLU A 278 -12.63 -6.03 -13.96
C GLU A 278 -12.85 -5.56 -12.52
N LEU A 279 -14.01 -5.90 -11.97
CA LEU A 279 -14.42 -5.56 -10.61
C LEU A 279 -14.81 -6.82 -9.84
N ALA A 280 -14.43 -6.91 -8.57
CA ALA A 280 -14.69 -8.07 -7.71
C ALA A 280 -16.15 -8.20 -7.24
N TYR A 281 -17.07 -7.36 -7.73
CA TYR A 281 -18.47 -7.39 -7.28
C TYR A 281 -19.23 -8.56 -7.94
N PRO A 282 -19.79 -9.49 -7.15
CA PRO A 282 -20.41 -10.71 -7.67
C PRO A 282 -21.71 -10.51 -8.47
N HIS A 283 -22.26 -9.29 -8.53
CA HIS A 283 -23.60 -9.06 -9.10
C HIS A 283 -23.67 -8.12 -10.32
N HIS A 284 -22.60 -7.41 -10.68
CA HIS A 284 -22.59 -6.52 -11.85
C HIS A 284 -21.26 -6.57 -12.60
N ARG A 285 -21.05 -7.64 -13.35
CA ARG A 285 -19.91 -7.76 -14.27
C ARG A 285 -20.17 -6.89 -15.52
N LYS A 286 -20.02 -5.57 -15.40
CA LYS A 286 -20.03 -4.68 -16.56
C LYS A 286 -18.65 -4.73 -17.23
N ARG A 287 -18.64 -5.05 -18.52
CA ARG A 287 -17.42 -5.07 -19.34
C ARG A 287 -17.17 -3.64 -19.81
N VAL A 288 -16.12 -2.99 -19.31
CA VAL A 288 -15.66 -1.72 -19.87
C VAL A 288 -14.44 -2.00 -20.74
N GLN A 289 -14.54 -1.69 -22.02
CA GLN A 289 -13.44 -1.79 -22.98
C GLN A 289 -12.86 -0.39 -23.20
N PHE A 290 -11.57 -0.22 -22.94
CA PHE A 290 -10.85 1.00 -23.29
C PHE A 290 -10.04 0.74 -24.54
N LEU A 291 -10.26 1.51 -25.59
CA LEU A 291 -9.42 1.52 -26.77
C LEU A 291 -8.44 2.69 -26.63
N GLN A 292 -7.14 2.38 -26.56
CA GLN A 292 -6.11 3.39 -26.80
C GLN A 292 -6.05 3.63 -28.32
N SER A 293 -6.68 4.70 -28.83
CA SER A 293 -6.34 5.26 -30.14
C SER A 293 -5.41 6.45 -29.92
N GLY A 294 -4.31 6.51 -30.70
CA GLY A 294 -3.27 7.53 -30.62
C GLY A 294 -3.68 8.97 -30.96
N SER A 295 -4.96 9.34 -30.82
CA SER A 295 -5.48 10.68 -31.11
C SER A 295 -6.79 11.00 -30.38
N GLY A 296 -6.99 10.48 -29.16
CA GLY A 296 -8.14 10.81 -28.30
C GLY A 296 -8.87 9.56 -27.78
N VAL A 297 -9.31 9.63 -26.53
CA VAL A 297 -10.03 8.55 -25.82
C VAL A 297 -11.53 8.87 -25.84
N TYR A 298 -12.32 8.00 -26.46
CA TYR A 298 -13.77 7.98 -26.28
C TYR A 298 -14.16 6.66 -25.60
N GLY A 299 -14.70 6.75 -24.39
CA GLY A 299 -15.33 5.60 -23.74
C GLY A 299 -16.69 5.34 -24.39
N VAL A 300 -16.91 4.14 -24.91
CA VAL A 300 -18.26 3.71 -25.31
C VAL A 300 -18.86 2.92 -24.16
N TYR A 301 -19.93 3.46 -23.57
CA TYR A 301 -20.72 2.76 -22.56
C TYR A 301 -21.71 1.83 -23.29
N GLY A 302 -21.54 0.52 -23.12
CA GLY A 302 -22.48 -0.53 -23.54
C GLY A 302 -23.13 -1.21 -22.34
#